data_AF-A0A3D2N7J3-F1
#
_entry.id   AF-A0A3D2N7J3-F1
#
_cell.length_a   1.000
_cell.length_b   1.000
_cell.length_c   1.000
_cell.angle_alpha   90.00
_cell.angle_beta   90.00
_cell.angle_gamma   90.00
#
_symmetry.space_group_name_H-M   'P 1'
#
loop_
_entity.id
_entity.type
_entity.pdbx_description
1 polymer ?
#
loop_
_entity_poly.entity_id
_entity_poly.type
_entity_poly.pdbx_seq_one_letter_code
_entity_poly.pdbx_strand_id
1 'polypeptide(L)'
;MKKIISFAAALMIVAGCGGNVFSEMRTQNTVYAVGTDSKDDLELPMIPINDMSSSAYDSSCGSETDHSSFPPFDESSRAPEKDSGSEDDRSSKYEEGSSMAYDDSSRPSADPEWSESEDEAKARALDYKLDTVLVFKDGTEKKLDIDYEVNTVKNSVRSYKTCYSASMSREKAEKLFADMGKTYNDVDRVEYRMTVSDGKDTDHSDDCKAAYSLVRAVYAVDNTTPYHARLCEDVIQQVNSTVAYAFPWCFGEKRAEDYDYNKLMFVLEINYSGAKVYKPTEAHKKAMMVEYAPKIALKLKDGTEIMTDLVPEKTVGYHDNYRYSVKADMKDITKYITDAGRKVEEFDRAVGYIDSSYPAGQGIKDDCVISGFDCLFDMNIETLPQYSQVNHLSTLSRMTNEEVPAKCDALRILCETGMDGHTCVNAGEGFGSNNFEMKPSHIKSLTFFFNIDMRDAEMSGYSDVKIVKGDVTGDGKLNVADIVRTAAYVKGLRPLTDEMRAAADVNGDKAINVKDIVKIAAAVKGIKPL
;
A
#
# COMPACT_ATOMS: atom_id res chain seq x y z
N MET A 1 27.76 49.60 2.95
CA MET A 1 26.62 49.71 2.01
C MET A 1 26.89 48.83 0.81
N LYS A 2 25.97 47.88 0.57
CA LYS A 2 25.73 47.04 -0.62
C LYS A 2 26.94 46.61 -1.48
N LYS A 3 27.30 45.33 -1.35
CA LYS A 3 28.04 44.54 -2.34
C LYS A 3 27.06 44.09 -3.44
N ILE A 4 27.43 44.26 -4.70
CA ILE A 4 26.90 43.51 -5.84
C ILE A 4 28.12 42.83 -6.46
N ILE A 5 28.15 41.49 -6.47
CA ILE A 5 29.11 40.70 -7.24
C ILE A 5 28.32 39.73 -8.10
N SER A 6 28.71 39.73 -9.37
CA SER A 6 28.22 39.07 -10.56
C SER A 6 28.20 37.54 -10.50
N PHE A 7 27.40 36.91 -11.39
CA PHE A 7 27.71 35.59 -11.92
C PHE A 7 27.57 35.58 -13.44
N ALA A 8 28.65 35.16 -14.10
CA ALA A 8 28.76 34.93 -15.53
C ALA A 8 28.84 33.42 -15.78
N ALA A 9 28.29 33.00 -16.92
CA ALA A 9 28.25 31.64 -17.42
C ALA A 9 29.65 31.07 -17.70
N ALA A 10 29.82 29.76 -17.45
CA ALA A 10 30.96 28.99 -17.94
C ALA A 10 30.47 27.66 -18.52
N LEU A 11 30.60 27.59 -19.85
CA LEU A 11 30.57 26.43 -20.72
C LEU A 11 31.90 25.66 -20.57
N MET A 12 31.89 24.33 -20.41
CA MET A 12 33.08 23.50 -20.64
C MET A 12 32.74 22.25 -21.47
N ILE A 13 33.50 22.11 -22.55
CA ILE A 13 33.66 20.94 -23.43
C ILE A 13 34.82 20.11 -22.86
N VAL A 14 34.66 18.79 -22.75
CA VAL A 14 35.79 17.84 -22.81
C VAL A 14 35.37 16.62 -23.64
N ALA A 15 36.23 16.28 -24.61
CA ALA A 15 36.15 15.10 -25.46
C ALA A 15 36.99 13.94 -24.89
N GLY A 16 36.49 12.72 -25.09
CA GLY A 16 37.24 11.51 -25.47
C GLY A 16 38.17 10.84 -24.45
N CYS A 17 37.78 9.64 -24.00
CA CYS A 17 38.64 8.45 -23.92
C CYS A 17 37.76 7.19 -23.75
N GLY A 18 37.96 6.21 -24.62
CA GLY A 18 37.17 4.97 -24.68
C GLY A 18 37.55 3.95 -23.60
N GLY A 19 36.58 3.09 -23.28
CA GLY A 19 36.75 1.93 -22.42
C GLY A 19 35.42 1.20 -22.24
N ASN A 20 35.25 0.06 -22.90
CA ASN A 20 34.12 -0.86 -22.73
C ASN A 20 34.12 -1.45 -21.31
N VAL A 21 33.03 -1.29 -20.54
CA VAL A 21 32.58 -2.24 -19.49
C VAL A 21 31.05 -2.21 -19.39
N PHE A 22 30.49 -3.39 -19.11
CA PHE A 22 29.11 -3.87 -19.08
C PHE A 22 28.09 -3.20 -18.13
N SER A 23 26.82 -3.42 -18.51
CA SER A 23 25.59 -3.73 -17.73
C SER A 23 24.85 -2.66 -16.91
N GLU A 24 23.53 -2.73 -17.05
CA GLU A 24 22.43 -2.11 -16.27
C GLU A 24 22.09 -0.63 -16.53
N MET A 25 21.30 -0.39 -17.58
CA MET A 25 20.40 0.78 -17.62
C MET A 25 19.04 0.39 -17.03
N ARG A 26 18.80 0.73 -15.77
CA ARG A 26 17.45 0.98 -15.27
C ARG A 26 17.07 2.39 -15.69
N THR A 27 15.88 2.56 -16.26
CA THR A 27 15.30 3.88 -16.56
C THR A 27 15.12 4.65 -15.26
N GLN A 28 15.85 5.76 -15.09
CA GLN A 28 15.63 6.71 -14.01
C GLN A 28 14.42 7.58 -14.37
N ASN A 29 13.35 7.49 -13.58
CA ASN A 29 12.26 8.46 -13.63
C ASN A 29 12.75 9.74 -12.93
N THR A 30 12.87 10.84 -13.67
CA THR A 30 13.29 12.12 -13.09
C THR A 30 12.08 12.79 -12.42
N VAL A 31 12.11 12.93 -11.09
CA VAL A 31 11.14 13.70 -10.31
C VAL A 31 11.49 15.20 -10.40
N TYR A 32 10.50 16.03 -10.70
CA TYR A 32 10.63 17.50 -10.59
C TYR A 32 9.92 17.97 -9.32
N ALA A 33 10.69 18.28 -8.29
CA ALA A 33 10.19 19.05 -7.16
C ALA A 33 10.20 20.54 -7.54
N VAL A 34 9.02 21.16 -7.67
CA VAL A 34 8.91 22.61 -7.90
C VAL A 34 8.54 23.25 -6.57
N GLY A 35 9.54 23.76 -5.85
CA GLY A 35 9.30 24.66 -4.71
C GLY A 35 8.96 26.05 -5.23
N THR A 36 7.70 26.46 -5.18
CA THR A 36 7.30 27.83 -5.52
C THR A 36 7.10 28.65 -4.25
N ASP A 37 8.16 29.34 -3.83
CA ASP A 37 8.07 30.47 -2.91
C ASP A 37 8.01 31.76 -3.75
N SER A 38 6.81 32.28 -3.99
CA SER A 38 6.51 33.73 -3.98
C SER A 38 5.08 33.99 -4.46
N LYS A 39 4.34 34.75 -3.64
CA LYS A 39 3.16 35.50 -4.08
C LYS A 39 3.67 36.65 -4.93
N ASP A 40 3.55 36.55 -6.24
CA ASP A 40 3.34 37.68 -7.15
C ASP A 40 3.02 37.13 -8.56
N ASP A 41 1.98 37.67 -9.18
CA ASP A 41 1.50 37.30 -10.52
C ASP A 41 2.61 37.49 -11.57
N LEU A 42 3.15 36.39 -12.10
CA LEU A 42 4.03 36.39 -13.26
C LEU A 42 3.58 35.31 -14.25
N GLU A 43 3.08 35.76 -15.41
CA GLU A 43 2.88 34.95 -16.60
C GLU A 43 4.20 34.26 -16.97
N LEU A 44 4.22 32.92 -16.93
CA LEU A 44 5.37 32.12 -17.32
C LEU A 44 5.56 32.17 -18.85
N PRO A 45 6.80 32.37 -19.36
CA PRO A 45 7.05 32.26 -20.79
C PRO A 45 7.03 30.78 -21.23
N MET A 46 6.31 30.49 -22.31
CA MET A 46 6.31 29.19 -22.97
C MET A 46 7.72 28.81 -23.45
N ILE A 47 8.19 27.63 -23.04
CA ILE A 47 9.37 26.97 -23.61
C ILE A 47 8.86 25.84 -24.53
N PRO A 48 9.32 25.73 -25.79
CA PRO A 48 8.90 24.67 -26.69
C PRO A 48 9.51 23.33 -26.25
N ILE A 49 8.67 22.32 -26.09
CA ILE A 49 9.08 20.93 -25.85
C ILE A 49 9.51 20.34 -27.20
N ASN A 50 10.75 19.86 -27.28
CA ASN A 50 11.20 19.03 -28.40
C ASN A 50 10.62 17.62 -28.26
N ASP A 51 10.00 17.20 -29.35
CA ASP A 51 9.39 15.90 -29.60
C ASP A 51 10.43 14.78 -29.46
N MET A 52 10.25 13.88 -28.48
CA MET A 52 10.92 12.57 -28.48
C MET A 52 9.87 11.52 -28.79
N SER A 53 9.84 11.14 -30.06
CA SER A 53 9.01 10.10 -30.63
C SER A 53 9.21 8.75 -29.92
N SER A 54 8.08 8.15 -29.58
CA SER A 54 7.87 6.76 -29.18
C SER A 54 8.70 5.74 -29.96
N SER A 55 9.47 4.90 -29.26
CA SER A 55 9.90 3.61 -29.78
C SER A 55 8.77 2.59 -29.56
N ALA A 56 7.96 2.38 -30.59
CA ALA A 56 7.00 1.29 -30.64
C ALA A 56 7.72 -0.06 -30.73
N TYR A 57 7.27 -1.02 -29.93
CA TYR A 57 7.59 -2.43 -30.10
C TYR A 57 6.99 -2.90 -31.43
N ASP A 58 7.85 -3.20 -32.40
CA ASP A 58 7.50 -3.75 -33.71
C ASP A 58 7.44 -5.28 -33.60
N SER A 59 6.24 -5.85 -33.70
CA SER A 59 6.03 -7.29 -33.85
C SER A 59 5.48 -7.58 -35.23
N SER A 60 6.36 -7.54 -36.24
CA SER A 60 6.06 -8.00 -37.59
C SER A 60 6.57 -9.45 -37.79
N CYS A 61 5.66 -10.42 -37.79
CA CYS A 61 5.85 -11.68 -38.50
C CYS A 61 4.72 -11.79 -39.52
N GLY A 62 5.01 -11.42 -40.76
CA GLY A 62 4.14 -11.66 -41.89
C GLY A 62 4.17 -13.13 -42.30
N SER A 63 3.01 -13.66 -42.64
CA SER A 63 2.90 -14.71 -43.65
C SER A 63 1.58 -14.53 -44.37
N GLU A 64 1.69 -14.07 -45.61
CA GLU A 64 0.65 -14.17 -46.64
C GLU A 64 0.32 -15.64 -46.86
N THR A 65 -0.97 -16.00 -46.85
CA THR A 65 -1.51 -17.05 -47.72
C THR A 65 -2.99 -16.82 -48.01
N ASP A 66 -3.31 -17.12 -49.27
CA ASP A 66 -4.52 -16.85 -50.02
C ASP A 66 -5.83 -17.42 -49.46
N HIS A 67 -6.89 -16.69 -49.78
CA HIS A 67 -8.28 -17.11 -49.73
C HIS A 67 -8.59 -18.20 -50.77
N SER A 68 -9.14 -19.34 -50.33
CA SER A 68 -10.06 -20.12 -51.16
C SER A 68 -11.03 -20.97 -50.32
N SER A 69 -12.30 -20.56 -50.39
CA SER A 69 -13.54 -21.35 -50.47
C SER A 69 -13.58 -22.78 -49.87
N PHE A 70 -14.42 -22.96 -48.83
CA PHE A 70 -15.06 -24.25 -48.51
C PHE A 70 -16.59 -24.15 -48.65
N PRO A 71 -17.27 -25.17 -49.20
CA PRO A 71 -18.74 -25.20 -49.35
C PRO A 71 -19.46 -25.70 -48.08
N PRO A 72 -20.80 -25.52 -47.98
CA PRO A 72 -21.55 -25.77 -46.75
C PRO A 72 -21.73 -27.26 -46.46
N PHE A 73 -21.80 -27.57 -45.16
CA PHE A 73 -22.01 -28.89 -44.58
C PHE A 73 -23.46 -29.35 -44.79
N ASP A 74 -23.65 -30.56 -45.33
CA ASP A 74 -24.95 -31.19 -45.59
C ASP A 74 -25.34 -32.09 -44.41
N GLU A 75 -26.41 -31.72 -43.70
CA GLU A 75 -27.06 -32.53 -42.67
C GLU A 75 -28.10 -33.46 -43.31
N SER A 76 -27.67 -34.61 -43.82
CA SER A 76 -28.62 -35.63 -44.29
C SER A 76 -28.13 -37.07 -44.16
N SER A 77 -27.94 -37.56 -42.93
CA SER A 77 -28.09 -39.00 -42.65
C SER A 77 -28.29 -39.27 -41.17
N ARG A 78 -29.56 -39.28 -40.74
CA ARG A 78 -30.01 -39.78 -39.44
C ARG A 78 -30.99 -40.92 -39.68
N ALA A 79 -30.63 -42.13 -39.27
CA ALA A 79 -31.47 -43.25 -38.79
C ALA A 79 -30.74 -44.61 -38.93
N PRO A 80 -31.12 -45.67 -38.21
CA PRO A 80 -31.60 -45.71 -36.81
C PRO A 80 -30.90 -46.81 -35.97
N GLU A 81 -31.21 -46.80 -34.69
CA GLU A 81 -30.84 -47.78 -33.67
C GLU A 81 -31.09 -49.24 -34.06
N LYS A 82 -30.19 -50.13 -33.65
CA LYS A 82 -30.52 -51.51 -33.26
C LYS A 82 -29.68 -51.98 -32.07
N ASP A 83 -30.42 -52.43 -31.07
CA ASP A 83 -30.02 -53.32 -29.98
C ASP A 83 -29.22 -54.54 -30.47
N SER A 84 -28.12 -54.83 -29.77
CA SER A 84 -27.74 -56.19 -29.40
C SER A 84 -26.63 -56.13 -28.36
N GLY A 85 -26.90 -56.66 -27.17
CA GLY A 85 -25.89 -56.81 -26.12
C GLY A 85 -24.81 -57.82 -26.48
N SER A 86 -23.62 -57.58 -25.95
CA SER A 86 -22.66 -58.60 -25.55
C SER A 86 -21.62 -57.93 -24.67
N GLU A 87 -21.41 -58.52 -23.49
CA GLU A 87 -20.21 -58.34 -22.68
C GLU A 87 -18.98 -58.52 -23.60
N ASP A 88 -18.06 -57.57 -23.61
CA ASP A 88 -16.67 -57.90 -23.92
C ASP A 88 -15.68 -56.89 -23.36
N ASP A 89 -14.72 -57.49 -22.68
CA ASP A 89 -13.57 -56.97 -21.99
C ASP A 89 -12.59 -56.33 -23.00
N ARG A 90 -12.43 -55.00 -22.96
CA ARG A 90 -11.38 -54.30 -23.71
C ARG A 90 -10.69 -53.25 -22.86
N SER A 91 -9.67 -53.72 -22.17
CA SER A 91 -8.46 -52.95 -21.88
C SER A 91 -7.94 -52.30 -23.18
N SER A 92 -8.12 -50.99 -23.31
CA SER A 92 -7.46 -50.21 -24.35
C SER A 92 -6.04 -49.89 -23.88
N LYS A 93 -5.08 -50.51 -24.57
CA LYS A 93 -3.69 -50.09 -24.62
C LYS A 93 -3.66 -48.62 -25.06
N TYR A 94 -3.29 -47.73 -24.15
CA TYR A 94 -2.73 -46.44 -24.54
C TYR A 94 -1.35 -46.71 -25.13
N GLU A 95 -1.19 -46.42 -26.41
CA GLU A 95 0.10 -46.38 -27.08
C GLU A 95 0.95 -45.28 -26.42
N GLU A 96 2.17 -45.66 -26.02
CA GLU A 96 3.21 -44.77 -25.53
C GLU A 96 3.62 -43.79 -26.64
N GLY A 97 2.85 -42.69 -26.74
CA GLY A 97 3.26 -41.51 -27.48
C GLY A 97 4.46 -40.87 -26.79
N SER A 98 5.63 -41.06 -27.40
CA SER A 98 6.91 -40.38 -27.18
C SER A 98 6.82 -39.17 -26.23
N SER A 99 7.14 -39.38 -24.95
CA SER A 99 7.42 -38.26 -24.05
C SER A 99 8.68 -37.58 -24.56
N MET A 100 8.55 -36.31 -24.95
CA MET A 100 9.70 -35.43 -25.07
C MET A 100 10.36 -35.38 -23.70
N ALA A 101 11.42 -36.17 -23.52
CA ALA A 101 12.32 -36.04 -22.40
C ALA A 101 12.97 -34.65 -22.52
N TYR A 102 12.43 -33.69 -21.80
CA TYR A 102 13.14 -32.45 -21.54
C TYR A 102 14.42 -32.82 -20.80
N ASP A 103 15.56 -32.61 -21.46
CA ASP A 103 16.88 -32.74 -20.89
C ASP A 103 17.05 -31.70 -19.77
N ASP A 104 16.70 -32.09 -18.54
CA ASP A 104 16.77 -31.25 -17.33
C ASP A 104 18.21 -31.08 -16.81
N SER A 105 19.23 -31.46 -17.61
CA SER A 105 20.65 -31.33 -17.24
C SER A 105 21.17 -29.89 -17.26
N SER A 106 20.38 -28.94 -17.75
CA SER A 106 20.70 -27.50 -17.72
C SER A 106 20.10 -26.75 -16.53
N ARG A 107 19.33 -27.39 -15.64
CA ARG A 107 18.92 -26.73 -14.39
C ARG A 107 20.16 -26.55 -13.52
N PRO A 108 20.51 -25.31 -13.11
CA PRO A 108 21.65 -25.08 -12.24
C PRO A 108 21.49 -25.96 -10.99
N SER A 109 22.50 -26.78 -10.74
CA SER A 109 22.52 -27.76 -9.66
C SER A 109 22.35 -27.05 -8.31
N ALA A 110 21.28 -27.40 -7.59
CA ALA A 110 20.93 -26.97 -6.24
C ALA A 110 20.78 -25.45 -6.08
N ASP A 111 19.54 -24.99 -5.89
CA ASP A 111 19.30 -23.68 -5.27
C ASP A 111 20.18 -23.56 -4.01
N PRO A 112 20.87 -22.43 -3.79
CA PRO A 112 21.74 -22.25 -2.63
C PRO A 112 20.97 -22.59 -1.35
N GLU A 113 21.57 -23.38 -0.46
CA GLU A 113 20.97 -23.72 0.82
C GLU A 113 20.60 -22.44 1.56
N TRP A 114 19.29 -22.17 1.68
CA TRP A 114 18.81 -21.01 2.39
C TRP A 114 19.19 -21.10 3.87
N SER A 115 19.75 -20.01 4.40
CA SER A 115 20.03 -19.81 5.82
C SER A 115 19.13 -18.71 6.37
N GLU A 116 18.46 -18.99 7.49
CA GLU A 116 17.70 -18.00 8.25
C GLU A 116 18.61 -16.84 8.69
N SER A 117 18.17 -15.61 8.46
CA SER A 117 18.88 -14.43 8.96
C SER A 117 18.62 -14.21 10.45
N GLU A 118 19.47 -13.41 11.11
CA GLU A 118 19.32 -13.10 12.54
C GLU A 118 17.97 -12.43 12.84
N ASP A 119 17.48 -11.56 11.95
CA ASP A 119 16.22 -10.85 12.14
C ASP A 119 15.00 -11.76 11.92
N GLU A 120 15.09 -12.70 10.98
CA GLU A 120 14.04 -13.72 10.80
C GLU A 120 13.95 -14.63 12.03
N ALA A 121 15.10 -15.02 12.60
CA ALA A 121 15.17 -15.79 13.83
C ALA A 121 14.60 -15.01 15.04
N LYS A 122 14.90 -13.70 15.14
CA LYS A 122 14.31 -12.82 16.16
C LYS A 122 12.81 -12.68 16.01
N ALA A 123 12.30 -12.46 14.78
CA ALA A 123 10.87 -12.36 14.52
C ALA A 123 10.16 -13.64 14.95
N ARG A 124 10.69 -14.81 14.57
CA ARG A 124 10.13 -16.11 14.94
C ARG A 124 10.19 -16.41 16.45
N ALA A 125 11.07 -15.74 17.19
CA ALA A 125 11.16 -15.88 18.64
C ALA A 125 10.14 -15.03 19.41
N LEU A 126 9.43 -14.12 18.74
CA LEU A 126 8.35 -13.33 19.35
C LEU A 126 7.16 -14.22 19.71
N ASP A 127 6.46 -13.87 20.78
CA ASP A 127 5.23 -14.51 21.20
C ASP A 127 4.02 -13.80 20.56
N TYR A 128 3.24 -14.55 19.79
CA TYR A 128 2.10 -14.04 19.04
C TYR A 128 0.81 -14.57 19.64
N LYS A 129 0.00 -13.66 20.18
CA LYS A 129 -1.37 -13.95 20.60
C LYS A 129 -2.34 -13.50 19.52
N LEU A 130 -3.19 -14.43 19.08
CA LEU A 130 -4.17 -14.17 18.03
C LEU A 130 -5.59 -14.19 18.58
N ASP A 131 -6.28 -13.06 18.46
CA ASP A 131 -7.71 -12.95 18.72
C ASP A 131 -8.45 -12.91 17.37
N THR A 132 -9.53 -13.68 17.25
CA THR A 132 -10.40 -13.63 16.05
C THR A 132 -11.68 -12.93 16.38
N VAL A 133 -12.05 -11.92 15.62
CA VAL A 133 -13.21 -11.08 15.87
C VAL A 133 -14.11 -11.08 14.65
N LEU A 134 -15.37 -11.46 14.82
CA LEU A 134 -16.40 -11.24 13.81
C LEU A 134 -16.91 -9.82 13.95
N VAL A 135 -16.88 -9.05 12.85
CA VAL A 135 -17.51 -7.74 12.77
C VAL A 135 -18.76 -7.86 11.92
N PHE A 136 -19.87 -7.35 12.44
CA PHE A 136 -21.17 -7.42 11.79
C PHE A 136 -21.51 -6.12 11.06
N LYS A 137 -22.45 -6.18 10.11
CA LYS A 137 -22.89 -5.03 9.29
C LYS A 137 -23.48 -3.88 10.08
N ASP A 138 -23.96 -4.13 11.30
CA ASP A 138 -24.44 -3.10 12.22
C ASP A 138 -23.34 -2.52 13.12
N GLY A 139 -22.08 -2.92 12.89
CA GLY A 139 -20.91 -2.48 13.66
C GLY A 139 -20.70 -3.21 14.98
N THR A 140 -21.56 -4.17 15.35
CA THR A 140 -21.31 -5.01 16.53
C THR A 140 -20.12 -5.95 16.29
N GLU A 141 -19.46 -6.36 17.37
CA GLU A 141 -18.28 -7.22 17.32
C GLU A 141 -18.43 -8.44 18.24
N LYS A 142 -17.91 -9.59 17.81
CA LYS A 142 -17.79 -10.79 18.63
C LYS A 142 -16.39 -11.39 18.52
N LYS A 143 -15.62 -11.26 19.59
CA LYS A 143 -14.41 -12.06 19.78
C LYS A 143 -14.80 -13.54 19.93
N LEU A 144 -14.18 -14.38 19.11
CA LEU A 144 -14.35 -15.82 19.12
C LEU A 144 -13.39 -16.43 20.14
N ASP A 145 -13.90 -17.38 20.91
CA ASP A 145 -13.12 -18.21 21.81
C ASP A 145 -12.70 -19.46 21.02
N ILE A 146 -11.52 -19.38 20.42
CA ILE A 146 -10.99 -20.37 19.49
C ILE A 146 -9.58 -20.74 19.91
N ASP A 147 -9.36 -22.02 20.14
CA ASP A 147 -8.03 -22.59 20.31
C ASP A 147 -7.41 -22.83 18.93
N TYR A 148 -6.27 -22.19 18.68
CA TYR A 148 -5.52 -22.35 17.45
C TYR A 148 -4.54 -23.53 17.56
N GLU A 149 -4.59 -24.41 16.57
CA GLU A 149 -3.48 -25.32 16.29
C GLU A 149 -2.35 -24.51 15.65
N VAL A 150 -1.19 -24.47 16.30
CA VAL A 150 -0.02 -23.72 15.83
C VAL A 150 1.02 -24.69 15.29
N ASN A 151 1.34 -24.56 14.00
CA ASN A 151 2.34 -25.38 13.34
C ASN A 151 3.41 -24.50 12.69
N THR A 152 4.67 -24.65 13.10
CA THR A 152 5.80 -23.97 12.48
C THR A 152 6.57 -24.93 11.60
N VAL A 153 6.59 -24.66 10.29
CA VAL A 153 7.26 -25.48 9.29
C VAL A 153 8.38 -24.68 8.62
N LYS A 154 9.50 -25.35 8.34
CA LYS A 154 10.50 -24.81 7.41
C LYS A 154 9.90 -24.89 6.01
N ASN A 155 9.57 -23.76 5.41
CA ASN A 155 9.11 -23.71 4.03
C ASN A 155 10.28 -24.10 3.12
N SER A 156 10.06 -25.05 2.21
CA SER A 156 11.10 -25.87 1.59
C SER A 156 12.11 -25.13 0.69
N VAL A 157 12.04 -23.81 0.56
CA VAL A 157 12.94 -23.05 -0.32
C VAL A 157 13.51 -21.75 0.30
N ARG A 158 12.78 -20.99 1.15
CA ARG A 158 13.20 -19.59 1.45
C ARG A 158 12.85 -18.99 2.83
N SER A 159 12.17 -19.70 3.73
CA SER A 159 11.78 -19.13 5.04
C SER A 159 11.21 -20.15 6.02
N TYR A 160 11.03 -19.75 7.27
CA TYR A 160 10.07 -20.39 8.17
C TYR A 160 8.67 -19.81 7.97
N LYS A 161 7.67 -20.62 8.28
CA LYS A 161 6.26 -20.24 8.32
C LYS A 161 5.59 -20.79 9.58
N THR A 162 4.84 -19.95 10.28
CA THR A 162 3.97 -20.37 11.39
C THR A 162 2.53 -20.26 10.96
N CYS A 163 1.80 -21.38 10.95
CA CYS A 163 0.38 -21.45 10.64
C CYS A 163 -0.42 -21.60 11.93
N TYR A 164 -1.34 -20.67 12.17
CA TYR A 164 -2.40 -20.75 13.16
C TYR A 164 -3.66 -21.21 12.43
N SER A 165 -4.12 -22.42 12.70
CA SER A 165 -5.34 -22.94 12.11
C SER A 165 -6.34 -23.32 13.19
N ALA A 166 -7.60 -22.98 12.96
CA ALA A 166 -8.70 -23.44 13.78
C ALA A 166 -9.94 -23.66 12.91
N SER A 167 -10.91 -24.40 13.44
CA SER A 167 -12.18 -24.58 12.75
C SER A 167 -13.37 -24.61 13.70
N MET A 168 -14.51 -24.16 13.18
CA MET A 168 -15.79 -24.16 13.88
C MET A 168 -16.80 -24.88 12.99
N SER A 169 -17.48 -25.91 13.52
CA SER A 169 -18.55 -26.57 12.76
C SER A 169 -19.68 -25.61 12.45
N ARG A 170 -20.41 -25.86 11.36
CA ARG A 170 -21.58 -25.07 10.98
C ARG A 170 -22.60 -24.95 12.11
N GLU A 171 -22.91 -26.04 12.79
CA GLU A 171 -23.83 -26.05 13.94
C GLU A 171 -23.38 -25.10 15.06
N LYS A 172 -22.07 -25.11 15.40
CA LYS A 172 -21.51 -24.21 16.42
C LYS A 172 -21.60 -22.75 15.99
N ALA A 173 -21.29 -22.47 14.72
CA ALA A 173 -21.36 -21.12 14.17
C ALA A 173 -22.82 -20.62 14.07
N GLU A 174 -23.76 -21.45 13.60
CA GLU A 174 -25.20 -21.15 13.58
C GLU A 174 -25.73 -20.85 14.97
N LYS A 175 -25.35 -21.66 15.97
CA LYS A 175 -25.73 -21.41 17.36
C LYS A 175 -25.15 -20.10 17.88
N LEU A 176 -23.86 -19.83 17.61
CA LEU A 176 -23.21 -18.57 17.99
C LEU A 176 -23.96 -17.36 17.41
N PHE A 177 -24.35 -17.42 16.13
CA PHE A 177 -25.10 -16.34 15.49
C PHE A 177 -26.52 -16.23 16.06
N ALA A 178 -27.21 -17.34 16.28
CA ALA A 178 -28.54 -17.36 16.87
C ALA A 178 -28.57 -16.75 18.28
N ASP A 179 -27.59 -17.08 19.13
CA ASP A 179 -27.46 -16.51 20.48
C ASP A 179 -27.25 -14.98 20.46
N MET A 180 -26.75 -14.44 19.34
CA MET A 180 -26.58 -13.01 19.11
C MET A 180 -27.77 -12.36 18.38
N GLY A 181 -28.78 -13.12 17.96
CA GLY A 181 -29.84 -12.64 17.08
C GLY A 181 -29.32 -12.24 15.69
N LYS A 182 -28.29 -12.94 15.21
CA LYS A 182 -27.60 -12.72 13.93
C LYS A 182 -27.70 -13.96 13.04
N THR A 183 -27.31 -13.76 11.78
CA THR A 183 -27.13 -14.79 10.76
C THR A 183 -25.77 -14.61 10.09
N TYR A 184 -25.35 -15.56 9.26
CA TYR A 184 -24.13 -15.41 8.45
C TYR A 184 -24.15 -14.16 7.57
N ASN A 185 -25.33 -13.75 7.09
CA ASN A 185 -25.50 -12.57 6.25
C ASN A 185 -25.24 -11.27 6.99
N ASP A 186 -25.26 -11.30 8.31
CA ASP A 186 -24.98 -10.13 9.14
C ASP A 186 -23.48 -9.94 9.36
N VAL A 187 -22.64 -10.94 9.08
CA VAL A 187 -21.18 -10.79 9.15
C VAL A 187 -20.73 -9.88 8.01
N ASP A 188 -20.05 -8.80 8.37
CA ASP A 188 -19.42 -7.87 7.42
C ASP A 188 -18.02 -8.38 7.07
N ARG A 189 -17.22 -8.67 8.09
CA ARG A 189 -15.82 -9.11 7.93
C ARG A 189 -15.34 -9.91 9.14
N VAL A 190 -14.24 -10.64 8.94
CA VAL A 190 -13.46 -11.25 10.03
C VAL A 190 -12.22 -10.42 10.24
N GLU A 191 -11.99 -10.02 11.48
CA GLU A 191 -10.79 -9.34 11.93
C GLU A 191 -9.90 -10.28 12.73
N TYR A 192 -8.63 -10.36 12.35
CA TYR A 192 -7.60 -10.98 13.18
C TYR A 192 -6.89 -9.89 13.97
N ARG A 193 -7.03 -9.91 15.29
CA ARG A 193 -6.38 -8.99 16.22
C ARG A 193 -5.16 -9.69 16.81
N MET A 194 -3.98 -9.36 16.30
CA MET A 194 -2.73 -9.98 16.75
C MET A 194 -2.03 -9.07 17.76
N THR A 195 -1.70 -9.63 18.92
CA THR A 195 -0.81 -9.01 19.92
C THR A 195 0.53 -9.73 19.86
N VAL A 196 1.59 -8.96 19.65
CA VAL A 196 2.96 -9.48 19.67
C VAL A 196 3.57 -9.10 21.01
N SER A 197 4.28 -10.00 21.66
CA SER A 197 5.09 -9.70 22.84
C SER A 197 6.42 -10.41 22.70
N ASP A 198 7.43 -9.98 23.45
CA ASP A 198 8.73 -10.63 23.44
C ASP A 198 8.79 -11.90 24.32
N GLY A 199 7.71 -12.20 25.05
CA GLY A 199 7.49 -13.44 25.83
C GLY A 199 8.50 -13.69 26.98
N LYS A 200 9.53 -12.86 27.09
CA LYS A 200 10.68 -12.89 28.00
C LYS A 200 11.10 -11.45 28.20
N ASP A 201 11.55 -11.03 29.39
CA ASP A 201 12.27 -9.77 29.63
C ASP A 201 13.56 -9.73 28.78
N THR A 202 13.43 -9.63 27.47
CA THR A 202 14.51 -9.41 26.52
C THR A 202 14.65 -7.91 26.33
N ASP A 203 15.81 -7.44 25.88
CA ASP A 203 16.06 -6.02 25.63
C ASP A 203 15.22 -5.45 24.44
N HIS A 204 14.18 -6.18 24.01
CA HIS A 204 13.20 -5.82 23.00
C HIS A 204 12.05 -5.03 23.64
N SER A 205 12.40 -3.89 24.26
CA SER A 205 11.47 -2.90 24.82
C SER A 205 10.33 -2.53 23.84
N ASP A 206 9.27 -1.87 24.34
CA ASP A 206 8.14 -1.27 23.55
C ASP A 206 8.56 -0.48 22.30
N ASP A 207 9.84 -0.13 22.17
CA ASP A 207 10.43 0.54 21.00
C ASP A 207 10.68 -0.39 19.79
N CYS A 208 10.64 -1.73 19.91
CA CYS A 208 10.97 -2.61 18.78
C CYS A 208 9.80 -2.80 17.79
N LYS A 209 10.09 -2.78 16.48
CA LYS A 209 9.17 -3.10 15.38
C LYS A 209 9.49 -4.47 14.78
N ALA A 210 8.49 -5.16 14.25
CA ALA A 210 8.65 -6.47 13.61
C ALA A 210 7.96 -6.50 12.24
N ALA A 211 8.76 -6.42 11.19
CA ALA A 211 8.32 -6.63 9.81
C ALA A 211 8.27 -8.13 9.49
N TYR A 212 7.17 -8.63 8.95
CA TYR A 212 7.08 -9.98 8.37
C TYR A 212 6.02 -9.98 7.25
N SER A 213 5.63 -11.15 6.76
CA SER A 213 4.56 -11.30 5.75
C SER A 213 3.43 -12.13 6.33
N LEU A 214 2.18 -11.69 6.23
CA LEU A 214 1.02 -12.44 6.72
C LEU A 214 0.24 -13.04 5.57
N VAL A 215 0.37 -14.35 5.42
CA VAL A 215 -0.27 -15.12 4.38
C VAL A 215 -1.60 -15.67 4.89
N ARG A 216 -2.69 -15.42 4.15
CA ARG A 216 -3.97 -16.17 4.20
C ARG A 216 -4.95 -15.84 5.34
N ALA A 217 -6.24 -15.87 5.01
CA ALA A 217 -7.36 -15.73 5.93
C ALA A 217 -8.61 -16.51 5.46
N VAL A 218 -9.43 -16.90 6.45
CA VAL A 218 -10.74 -17.61 6.44
C VAL A 218 -11.27 -18.15 5.11
N TYR A 219 -11.64 -19.44 5.10
CA TYR A 219 -12.49 -20.00 4.04
C TYR A 219 -13.54 -20.98 4.59
N ALA A 220 -14.71 -20.93 3.98
CA ALA A 220 -15.74 -21.95 4.12
C ALA A 220 -15.30 -23.17 3.30
N VAL A 221 -15.25 -24.35 3.93
CA VAL A 221 -14.87 -25.59 3.24
C VAL A 221 -16.13 -26.38 2.96
N ASP A 222 -16.49 -26.52 1.68
CA ASP A 222 -17.39 -27.58 1.23
C ASP A 222 -16.63 -28.92 1.12
N ASN A 223 -17.32 -30.00 0.82
CA ASN A 223 -16.70 -31.33 0.73
C ASN A 223 -15.84 -31.53 -0.55
N THR A 224 -15.77 -30.57 -1.48
CA THR A 224 -15.25 -30.81 -2.83
C THR A 224 -14.17 -29.82 -3.28
N THR A 225 -14.05 -28.62 -2.71
CA THR A 225 -13.09 -27.61 -3.20
C THR A 225 -12.58 -26.66 -2.10
N PRO A 226 -11.27 -26.64 -1.78
CA PRO A 226 -10.70 -25.57 -0.96
C PRO A 226 -10.60 -24.28 -1.78
N TYR A 227 -11.25 -23.21 -1.33
CA TYR A 227 -11.06 -21.87 -1.90
C TYR A 227 -9.71 -21.29 -1.45
N HIS A 228 -8.93 -20.76 -2.38
CA HIS A 228 -7.64 -20.13 -2.09
C HIS A 228 -7.82 -18.60 -1.94
N ALA A 229 -7.71 -18.08 -0.72
CA ALA A 229 -7.58 -16.64 -0.48
C ALA A 229 -6.22 -16.12 -0.98
N ARG A 230 -6.20 -14.85 -1.41
CA ARG A 230 -5.02 -14.17 -1.98
C ARG A 230 -3.93 -13.97 -0.91
N LEU A 231 -2.67 -14.05 -1.33
CA LEU A 231 -1.50 -13.69 -0.53
C LEU A 231 -1.56 -12.19 -0.18
N CYS A 232 -1.39 -11.87 1.10
CA CYS A 232 -1.01 -10.54 1.55
C CYS A 232 0.38 -10.66 2.22
N GLU A 233 1.13 -9.58 2.27
CA GLU A 233 2.37 -9.46 3.05
C GLU A 233 2.10 -8.32 4.04
N ASP A 234 2.35 -8.48 5.36
CA ASP A 234 1.93 -7.54 6.43
C ASP A 234 2.99 -7.43 7.58
N VAL A 235 3.37 -6.20 7.94
CA VAL A 235 4.30 -5.82 9.03
C VAL A 235 3.53 -5.48 10.30
N ILE A 236 4.00 -5.96 11.44
CA ILE A 236 3.56 -5.46 12.75
C ILE A 236 4.42 -4.29 13.22
N GLN A 237 3.73 -3.19 13.52
CA GLN A 237 4.35 -1.90 13.75
C GLN A 237 5.02 -1.77 15.12
N GLN A 238 4.57 -2.49 16.15
CA GLN A 238 5.13 -2.42 17.50
C GLN A 238 4.97 -3.75 18.23
N VAL A 239 6.03 -4.21 18.90
CA VAL A 239 5.88 -5.21 19.96
C VAL A 239 5.00 -4.60 21.04
N ASN A 240 4.04 -5.36 21.55
CA ASN A 240 2.94 -4.98 22.45
C ASN A 240 1.80 -4.16 21.80
N SER A 241 1.69 -4.12 20.48
CA SER A 241 0.52 -3.54 19.78
C SER A 241 -0.52 -4.58 19.37
N THR A 242 -1.77 -4.12 19.20
CA THR A 242 -2.86 -4.90 18.60
C THR A 242 -3.08 -4.41 17.18
N VAL A 243 -2.92 -5.29 16.19
CA VAL A 243 -3.22 -4.98 14.78
C VAL A 243 -4.44 -5.77 14.34
N ALA A 244 -5.43 -5.09 13.75
CA ALA A 244 -6.64 -5.70 13.21
C ALA A 244 -6.53 -5.90 11.69
N TYR A 245 -6.67 -7.14 11.22
CA TYR A 245 -6.63 -7.48 9.80
C TYR A 245 -8.03 -7.83 9.30
N ALA A 246 -8.61 -6.94 8.49
CA ALA A 246 -9.87 -7.17 7.81
C ALA A 246 -9.65 -7.77 6.42
N PHE A 247 -10.33 -8.89 6.11
CA PHE A 247 -10.33 -9.49 4.78
C PHE A 247 -11.71 -9.35 4.13
N PRO A 248 -12.03 -8.21 3.51
CA PRO A 248 -13.36 -7.96 2.92
C PRO A 248 -13.63 -8.84 1.69
N TRP A 249 -12.61 -9.44 1.08
CA TRP A 249 -12.71 -10.22 -0.16
C TRP A 249 -12.92 -11.74 0.06
N CYS A 250 -13.00 -12.22 1.31
CA CYS A 250 -13.14 -13.65 1.60
C CYS A 250 -14.51 -14.22 1.23
N PHE A 251 -15.49 -13.37 0.98
CA PHE A 251 -16.81 -13.74 0.46
C PHE A 251 -16.96 -13.00 -0.87
N GLY A 252 -16.80 -13.68 -2.00
CA GLY A 252 -17.12 -13.09 -3.30
C GLY A 252 -18.57 -12.62 -3.36
N GLU A 253 -19.02 -12.07 -4.50
CA GLU A 253 -20.42 -11.65 -4.69
C GLU A 253 -21.46 -12.78 -4.42
N LYS A 254 -21.01 -14.04 -4.33
CA LYS A 254 -21.78 -15.18 -3.85
C LYS A 254 -21.69 -15.28 -2.32
N ARG A 255 -22.84 -15.21 -1.68
CA ARG A 255 -22.96 -15.15 -0.23
C ARG A 255 -22.60 -16.51 0.37
N ALA A 256 -22.16 -16.56 1.63
CA ALA A 256 -21.87 -17.82 2.32
C ALA A 256 -23.06 -18.80 2.31
N GLU A 257 -24.30 -18.29 2.16
CA GLU A 257 -25.53 -19.07 1.98
C GLU A 257 -25.53 -19.95 0.73
N ASP A 258 -24.81 -19.53 -0.32
CA ASP A 258 -24.76 -20.21 -1.61
C ASP A 258 -23.85 -21.44 -1.59
N TYR A 259 -23.08 -21.63 -0.50
CA TYR A 259 -22.15 -22.73 -0.32
C TYR A 259 -22.61 -23.65 0.81
N ASP A 260 -22.73 -24.95 0.53
CA ASP A 260 -22.99 -25.97 1.56
C ASP A 260 -21.68 -26.32 2.28
N TYR A 261 -21.25 -25.46 3.21
CA TYR A 261 -20.06 -25.72 4.02
C TYR A 261 -20.41 -26.49 5.29
N ASN A 262 -19.51 -27.38 5.70
CA ASN A 262 -19.65 -28.13 6.95
C ASN A 262 -18.94 -27.45 8.13
N LYS A 263 -17.97 -26.58 7.84
CA LYS A 263 -17.18 -25.85 8.84
C LYS A 263 -16.65 -24.51 8.32
N LEU A 264 -16.52 -23.54 9.22
CA LEU A 264 -15.70 -22.36 9.03
C LEU A 264 -14.26 -22.71 9.43
N MET A 265 -13.28 -22.43 8.58
CA MET A 265 -11.87 -22.54 8.94
C MET A 265 -11.24 -21.16 9.04
N PHE A 266 -10.55 -20.93 10.15
CA PHE A 266 -9.75 -19.75 10.40
C PHE A 266 -8.29 -20.16 10.24
N VAL A 267 -7.60 -19.60 9.25
CA VAL A 267 -6.19 -19.90 9.00
C VAL A 267 -5.46 -18.57 8.89
N LEU A 268 -4.39 -18.42 9.66
CA LEU A 268 -3.47 -17.31 9.62
C LEU A 268 -2.06 -17.88 9.46
N GLU A 269 -1.32 -17.50 8.43
CA GLU A 269 0.07 -17.92 8.25
C GLU A 269 0.99 -16.71 8.39
N ILE A 270 1.96 -16.79 9.29
CA ILE A 270 3.05 -15.82 9.42
C ILE A 270 4.24 -16.38 8.63
N ASN A 271 4.60 -15.71 7.54
CA ASN A 271 5.79 -15.99 6.76
C ASN A 271 6.91 -15.04 7.19
N TYR A 272 8.00 -15.60 7.71
CA TYR A 272 9.13 -14.81 8.21
C TYR A 272 10.12 -14.43 7.10
N SER A 273 9.87 -14.76 5.83
CA SER A 273 10.81 -14.41 4.75
C SER A 273 11.06 -12.90 4.69
N GLY A 274 12.32 -12.49 4.83
CA GLY A 274 12.70 -11.08 4.84
C GLY A 274 12.21 -10.30 6.07
N ALA A 275 11.84 -11.00 7.14
CA ALA A 275 11.39 -10.35 8.36
C ALA A 275 12.52 -9.52 9.00
N LYS A 276 12.18 -8.32 9.49
CA LYS A 276 13.10 -7.41 10.19
C LYS A 276 12.57 -7.15 11.60
N VAL A 277 13.34 -7.46 12.64
CA VAL A 277 13.07 -6.98 14.00
C VAL A 277 14.08 -5.90 14.34
N TYR A 278 13.62 -4.66 14.43
CA TYR A 278 14.52 -3.53 14.61
C TYR A 278 13.98 -2.49 15.58
N LYS A 279 14.88 -1.73 16.18
CA LYS A 279 14.55 -0.53 16.95
C LYS A 279 14.56 0.65 15.97
N PRO A 280 13.45 1.39 15.78
CA PRO A 280 13.41 2.58 14.94
C PRO A 280 14.49 3.56 15.34
N THR A 281 15.23 4.04 14.35
CA THR A 281 16.15 5.16 14.52
C THR A 281 15.35 6.43 14.85
N GLU A 282 15.99 7.44 15.42
CA GLU A 282 15.35 8.74 15.62
C GLU A 282 14.97 9.39 14.26
N ALA A 283 15.78 9.15 13.23
CA ALA A 283 15.51 9.58 11.85
C ALA A 283 14.21 8.98 11.31
N HIS A 284 14.00 7.67 11.48
CA HIS A 284 12.75 7.00 11.12
C HIS A 284 11.57 7.53 11.93
N LYS A 285 11.72 7.69 13.25
CA LYS A 285 10.66 8.28 14.10
C LYS A 285 10.26 9.67 13.62
N LYS A 286 11.23 10.49 13.19
CA LYS A 286 10.96 11.80 12.59
C LYS A 286 10.27 11.67 11.23
N ALA A 287 10.68 10.75 10.38
CA ALA A 287 10.02 10.49 9.08
C ALA A 287 8.54 10.14 9.27
N MET A 288 8.23 9.34 10.29
CA MET A 288 6.86 8.96 10.66
C MET A 288 6.00 10.10 11.23
N MET A 289 6.57 11.25 11.56
CA MET A 289 5.81 12.43 12.00
C MET A 289 5.20 13.21 10.83
N VAL A 290 5.58 12.89 9.59
CA VAL A 290 5.10 13.60 8.41
C VAL A 290 3.65 13.21 8.13
N GLU A 291 2.81 14.23 7.97
CA GLU A 291 1.42 14.10 7.56
C GLU A 291 1.30 14.34 6.07
N TYR A 292 0.61 13.44 5.37
CA TYR A 292 0.37 13.52 3.93
C TYR A 292 -1.07 13.90 3.63
N ALA A 293 -1.25 14.81 2.67
CA ALA A 293 -2.55 15.24 2.16
C ALA A 293 -2.57 15.05 0.62
N PRO A 294 -3.00 13.87 0.15
CA PRO A 294 -3.07 13.60 -1.27
C PRO A 294 -4.21 14.37 -1.96
N LYS A 295 -4.00 14.72 -3.22
CA LYS A 295 -4.95 15.38 -4.12
C LYS A 295 -4.94 14.70 -5.48
N ILE A 296 -6.02 14.85 -6.24
CA ILE A 296 -6.18 14.21 -7.54
C ILE A 296 -6.44 15.27 -8.61
N ALA A 297 -5.76 15.13 -9.74
CA ALA A 297 -6.07 15.84 -10.97
C ALA A 297 -6.47 14.86 -12.08
N LEU A 298 -7.31 15.32 -13.00
CA LEU A 298 -7.67 14.62 -14.23
C LEU A 298 -6.80 15.16 -15.36
N LYS A 299 -6.00 14.30 -15.99
CA LYS A 299 -5.18 14.65 -17.14
C LYS A 299 -5.88 14.26 -18.43
N LEU A 300 -5.93 15.20 -19.35
CA LEU A 300 -6.54 15.05 -20.66
C LEU A 300 -5.51 14.64 -21.71
N LYS A 301 -5.98 14.16 -22.87
CA LYS A 301 -5.16 13.71 -24.00
C LYS A 301 -4.21 14.78 -24.56
N ASP A 302 -4.55 16.05 -24.41
CA ASP A 302 -3.68 17.17 -24.80
C ASP A 302 -2.67 17.58 -23.71
N GLY A 303 -2.66 16.87 -22.59
CA GLY A 303 -1.78 17.12 -21.45
C GLY A 303 -2.35 18.09 -20.41
N THR A 304 -3.50 18.72 -20.64
CA THR A 304 -4.15 19.61 -19.66
C THR A 304 -4.50 18.84 -18.39
N GLU A 305 -4.25 19.45 -17.23
CA GLU A 305 -4.62 18.88 -15.93
C GLU A 305 -5.72 19.71 -15.27
N ILE A 306 -6.77 19.03 -14.80
CA ILE A 306 -7.91 19.61 -14.09
C ILE A 306 -7.86 19.15 -12.64
N MET A 307 -7.54 20.05 -11.72
CA MET A 307 -7.57 19.74 -10.28
C MET A 307 -9.00 19.46 -9.82
N THR A 308 -9.17 18.40 -9.03
CA THR A 308 -10.45 18.03 -8.42
C THR A 308 -10.52 18.48 -6.95
N ASP A 309 -11.73 18.58 -6.39
CA ASP A 309 -11.96 18.70 -4.95
C ASP A 309 -12.26 17.34 -4.29
N LEU A 310 -11.93 16.23 -4.96
CA LEU A 310 -11.98 14.90 -4.35
C LEU A 310 -10.97 14.83 -3.20
N VAL A 311 -11.43 14.45 -2.02
CA VAL A 311 -10.60 14.32 -0.82
C VAL A 311 -10.41 12.83 -0.50
N PRO A 312 -9.23 12.24 -0.78
CA PRO A 312 -8.92 10.89 -0.36
C PRO A 312 -8.98 10.76 1.17
N GLU A 313 -9.83 9.86 1.65
CA GLU A 313 -9.94 9.59 3.08
C GLU A 313 -8.80 8.69 3.51
N LYS A 314 -8.14 9.04 4.63
CA LYS A 314 -7.13 8.19 5.25
C LYS A 314 -7.81 6.95 5.83
N THR A 315 -7.54 5.81 5.22
CA THR A 315 -7.92 4.50 5.73
C THR A 315 -6.77 3.89 6.52
N VAL A 316 -7.05 2.87 7.33
CA VAL A 316 -5.99 2.10 7.98
C VAL A 316 -5.20 1.38 6.89
N GLY A 317 -4.01 1.89 6.56
CA GLY A 317 -3.07 1.22 5.69
C GLY A 317 -2.35 0.09 6.43
N TYR A 318 -1.79 -0.84 5.66
CA TYR A 318 -0.92 -1.91 6.17
C TYR A 318 0.50 -1.34 6.31
N HIS A 319 1.31 -1.68 7.34
CA HIS A 319 2.78 -1.40 7.41
C HIS A 319 3.36 0.02 7.64
N ASP A 320 3.02 0.83 8.65
CA ASP A 320 3.47 2.25 8.65
C ASP A 320 3.02 3.00 7.37
N ASN A 321 2.19 2.37 6.52
CA ASN A 321 1.77 2.92 5.25
C ASN A 321 0.53 3.75 5.46
N TYR A 322 0.54 4.93 4.85
CA TYR A 322 -0.65 5.74 4.77
C TYR A 322 -1.41 5.30 3.53
N ARG A 323 -2.57 4.66 3.73
CA ARG A 323 -3.50 4.38 2.63
C ARG A 323 -4.57 5.43 2.58
N TYR A 324 -4.70 6.10 1.46
CA TYR A 324 -5.80 7.00 1.18
C TYR A 324 -6.63 6.47 0.03
N SER A 325 -7.94 6.62 0.09
CA SER A 325 -8.79 6.29 -1.04
C SER A 325 -9.98 7.22 -1.18
N VAL A 326 -10.44 7.39 -2.42
CA VAL A 326 -11.70 8.06 -2.73
C VAL A 326 -12.31 7.42 -3.96
N LYS A 327 -13.62 7.17 -3.89
CA LYS A 327 -14.43 6.68 -5.01
C LYS A 327 -15.22 7.85 -5.59
N ALA A 328 -15.18 7.99 -6.90
CA ALA A 328 -15.92 9.00 -7.65
C ALA A 328 -16.74 8.33 -8.75
N ASP A 329 -18.03 8.68 -8.85
CA ASP A 329 -18.86 8.23 -9.96
C ASP A 329 -18.41 8.95 -11.25
N MET A 330 -18.56 8.28 -12.40
CA MET A 330 -18.20 8.91 -13.69
C MET A 330 -19.01 10.18 -14.00
N LYS A 331 -20.18 10.35 -13.39
CA LYS A 331 -20.96 11.59 -13.49
C LYS A 331 -20.20 12.79 -12.88
N ASP A 332 -19.48 12.57 -11.77
CA ASP A 332 -18.74 13.60 -11.06
C ASP A 332 -17.44 13.92 -11.83
N ILE A 333 -16.76 12.88 -12.32
CA ILE A 333 -15.60 13.01 -13.23
C ILE A 333 -15.98 13.81 -14.49
N THR A 334 -17.10 13.46 -15.12
CA THR A 334 -17.61 14.18 -16.29
C THR A 334 -17.86 15.64 -15.95
N LYS A 335 -18.47 15.92 -14.80
CA LYS A 335 -18.74 17.28 -14.35
C LYS A 335 -17.46 18.13 -14.25
N TYR A 336 -16.39 17.64 -13.62
CA TYR A 336 -15.12 18.38 -13.56
C TYR A 336 -14.59 18.74 -14.94
N ILE A 337 -14.62 17.77 -15.87
CA ILE A 337 -14.12 17.95 -17.23
C ILE A 337 -15.00 18.96 -18.00
N THR A 338 -16.32 18.85 -17.89
CA THR A 338 -17.23 19.77 -18.58
C THR A 338 -17.22 21.17 -18.00
N ASP A 339 -17.07 21.32 -16.68
CA ASP A 339 -16.94 22.63 -16.02
C ASP A 339 -15.67 23.35 -16.45
N ALA A 340 -14.61 22.61 -16.79
CA ALA A 340 -13.39 23.13 -17.40
C ALA A 340 -13.55 23.43 -18.91
N GLY A 341 -14.75 23.28 -19.48
CA GLY A 341 -15.03 23.52 -20.90
C GLY A 341 -14.52 22.43 -21.84
N ARG A 342 -14.30 21.22 -21.34
CA ARG A 342 -13.70 20.09 -22.06
C ARG A 342 -14.70 18.95 -22.26
N LYS A 343 -14.41 18.03 -23.19
CA LYS A 343 -15.24 16.84 -23.42
C LYS A 343 -14.72 15.65 -22.64
N VAL A 344 -15.61 14.80 -22.14
CA VAL A 344 -15.22 13.63 -21.32
C VAL A 344 -14.37 12.62 -22.10
N GLU A 345 -14.53 12.54 -23.42
CA GLU A 345 -13.74 11.69 -24.31
C GLU A 345 -12.26 12.11 -24.39
N GLU A 346 -11.94 13.33 -23.92
CA GLU A 346 -10.58 13.82 -23.81
C GLU A 346 -9.90 13.36 -22.52
N PHE A 347 -10.62 12.71 -21.59
CA PHE A 347 -10.02 12.10 -20.41
C PHE A 347 -9.01 11.02 -20.81
N ASP A 348 -7.79 11.13 -20.29
CA ASP A 348 -6.73 10.15 -20.51
C ASP A 348 -6.43 9.40 -19.21
N ARG A 349 -6.06 10.11 -18.13
CA ARG A 349 -5.63 9.46 -16.87
C ARG A 349 -5.81 10.36 -15.67
N ALA A 350 -5.60 9.81 -14.49
CA ALA A 350 -5.47 10.60 -13.26
C ALA A 350 -4.00 10.90 -12.93
N VAL A 351 -3.79 11.97 -12.17
CA VAL A 351 -2.50 12.37 -11.61
C VAL A 351 -2.68 12.54 -10.12
N GLY A 352 -1.82 11.89 -9.34
CA GLY A 352 -1.76 12.05 -7.90
C GLY A 352 -0.82 13.19 -7.52
N TYR A 353 -1.22 13.99 -6.55
CA TYR A 353 -0.36 14.97 -5.89
C TYR A 353 -0.35 14.66 -4.40
N ILE A 354 0.75 14.88 -3.72
CA ILE A 354 0.86 14.72 -2.28
C ILE A 354 1.46 15.99 -1.70
N ASP A 355 0.71 16.66 -0.84
CA ASP A 355 1.30 17.64 0.06
C ASP A 355 1.82 16.91 1.29
N SER A 356 2.97 17.33 1.80
CA SER A 356 3.50 16.85 3.08
C SER A 356 3.71 18.00 4.05
N SER A 357 3.36 17.76 5.32
CA SER A 357 3.54 18.69 6.41
C SER A 357 4.02 17.97 7.66
N TYR A 358 4.50 18.69 8.66
CA TYR A 358 4.98 18.09 9.91
C TYR A 358 4.69 18.98 11.11
N PRO A 359 4.61 18.42 12.34
CA PRO A 359 4.37 19.19 13.55
C PRO A 359 5.49 20.21 13.80
N ALA A 360 5.11 21.45 14.11
CA ALA A 360 6.07 22.49 14.48
C ALA A 360 6.84 22.11 15.76
N GLY A 361 8.10 22.54 15.86
CA GLY A 361 8.93 22.32 17.05
C GLY A 361 9.68 20.98 17.08
N GLN A 362 9.55 20.14 16.05
CA GLN A 362 10.20 18.82 15.98
C GLN A 362 11.66 18.84 15.54
N GLY A 363 12.24 20.01 15.25
CA GLY A 363 13.60 20.12 14.67
C GLY A 363 13.68 19.70 13.21
N ILE A 364 12.51 19.47 12.59
CA ILE A 364 12.34 19.25 11.17
C ILE A 364 12.24 20.63 10.50
N LYS A 365 13.04 20.84 9.47
CA LYS A 365 13.13 22.08 8.69
C LYS A 365 12.60 21.85 7.28
N ASP A 366 12.39 22.93 6.55
CA ASP A 366 11.89 22.89 5.16
C ASP A 366 12.89 22.19 4.20
N ASP A 367 14.17 22.09 4.56
CA ASP A 367 15.21 21.39 3.80
C ASP A 367 15.47 19.94 4.26
N CYS A 368 14.67 19.42 5.20
CA CYS A 368 14.72 18.01 5.57
C CYS A 368 14.29 17.12 4.40
N VAL A 369 14.92 15.96 4.28
CA VAL A 369 14.67 14.98 3.22
C VAL A 369 14.34 13.64 3.84
N ILE A 370 13.38 12.92 3.27
CA ILE A 370 13.04 11.55 3.61
C ILE A 370 13.58 10.65 2.50
N SER A 371 14.43 9.69 2.87
CA SER A 371 14.88 8.59 2.01
C SER A 371 14.11 7.32 2.35
N GLY A 372 14.14 6.29 1.48
CA GLY A 372 13.40 5.05 1.71
C GLY A 372 11.87 5.23 1.69
N PHE A 373 11.43 6.29 1.02
CA PHE A 373 10.02 6.61 0.77
C PHE A 373 9.54 5.88 -0.49
N ASP A 374 8.50 5.07 -0.33
CA ASP A 374 7.82 4.41 -1.43
C ASP A 374 6.41 4.98 -1.53
N CYS A 375 5.94 5.35 -2.72
CA CYS A 375 4.54 5.73 -2.89
C CYS A 375 3.95 5.15 -4.16
N LEU A 376 2.78 4.55 -3.99
CA LEU A 376 1.97 3.95 -5.03
C LEU A 376 0.71 4.77 -5.24
N PHE A 377 0.51 5.30 -6.44
CA PHE A 377 -0.78 5.84 -6.87
C PHE A 377 -1.44 4.85 -7.82
N ASP A 378 -2.68 4.48 -7.53
CA ASP A 378 -3.46 3.51 -8.28
C ASP A 378 -4.88 4.04 -8.55
N MET A 379 -5.44 3.65 -9.69
CA MET A 379 -6.81 3.95 -10.08
C MET A 379 -7.50 2.66 -10.52
N ASN A 380 -8.47 2.22 -9.73
CA ASN A 380 -9.34 1.10 -10.07
C ASN A 380 -10.57 1.60 -10.82
N ILE A 381 -10.89 0.91 -11.90
CA ILE A 381 -12.04 1.20 -12.74
C ILE A 381 -13.16 0.23 -12.33
N GLU A 382 -14.39 0.71 -12.17
CA GLU A 382 -15.60 -0.11 -12.10
C GLU A 382 -16.40 0.13 -13.39
N THR A 383 -16.65 -0.91 -14.18
CA THR A 383 -17.41 -0.79 -15.43
C THR A 383 -18.92 -0.81 -15.17
N LEU A 384 -19.70 -0.32 -16.15
CA LEU A 384 -21.15 -0.52 -16.14
C LEU A 384 -21.49 -2.02 -16.28
N PRO A 385 -22.64 -2.49 -15.75
CA PRO A 385 -22.97 -3.93 -15.70
C PRO A 385 -22.99 -4.66 -17.05
N GLN A 386 -23.23 -3.95 -18.15
CA GLN A 386 -23.19 -4.51 -19.50
C GLN A 386 -21.78 -4.72 -20.06
N TYR A 387 -20.74 -4.33 -19.32
CA TYR A 387 -19.34 -4.49 -19.71
C TYR A 387 -18.57 -5.26 -18.65
N SER A 388 -17.79 -6.23 -19.10
CA SER A 388 -16.82 -6.95 -18.27
C SER A 388 -15.41 -6.49 -18.62
N GLN A 389 -14.62 -6.23 -17.58
CA GLN A 389 -13.19 -5.95 -17.75
C GLN A 389 -12.46 -7.23 -18.11
N VAL A 390 -11.59 -7.17 -19.12
CA VAL A 390 -10.77 -8.31 -19.52
C VAL A 390 -9.50 -8.39 -18.68
N ASN A 391 -9.02 -7.27 -18.14
CA ASN A 391 -7.85 -7.20 -17.27
C ASN A 391 -8.20 -6.42 -15.99
N HIS A 392 -7.67 -6.85 -14.84
CA HIS A 392 -7.70 -6.03 -13.62
C HIS A 392 -6.85 -4.79 -13.87
N LEU A 393 -7.52 -3.64 -13.95
CA LEU A 393 -6.94 -2.38 -14.35
C LEU A 393 -6.59 -1.57 -13.11
N SER A 394 -5.36 -1.76 -12.63
CA SER A 394 -4.68 -0.85 -11.73
C SER A 394 -3.67 -0.08 -12.55
N THR A 395 -3.93 1.19 -12.84
CA THR A 395 -2.96 2.04 -13.50
C THR A 395 -1.94 2.51 -12.46
N LEU A 396 -0.83 1.77 -12.39
CA LEU A 396 0.12 1.84 -11.31
C LEU A 396 1.18 2.91 -11.60
N SER A 397 1.42 3.80 -10.65
CA SER A 397 2.67 4.57 -10.59
C SER A 397 3.33 4.34 -9.26
N ARG A 398 4.61 3.99 -9.30
CA ARG A 398 5.41 3.77 -8.10
C ARG A 398 6.62 4.68 -8.10
N MET A 399 6.73 5.53 -7.08
CA MET A 399 8.00 6.13 -6.71
C MET A 399 8.64 5.20 -5.69
N THR A 400 9.88 4.77 -5.95
CA THR A 400 10.59 3.84 -5.06
C THR A 400 11.93 4.40 -4.62
N ASN A 401 12.19 4.37 -3.31
CA ASN A 401 13.46 4.79 -2.71
C ASN A 401 13.93 6.19 -3.14
N GLU A 402 12.99 7.07 -3.45
CA GLU A 402 13.31 8.45 -3.82
C GLU A 402 13.56 9.29 -2.56
N GLU A 403 14.47 10.25 -2.67
CA GLU A 403 14.64 11.29 -1.68
C GLU A 403 13.56 12.36 -1.88
N VAL A 404 12.62 12.44 -0.96
CA VAL A 404 11.51 13.41 -1.02
C VAL A 404 11.67 14.48 0.07
N PRO A 405 11.38 15.76 -0.22
CA PRO A 405 11.36 16.77 0.83
C PRO A 405 10.35 16.41 1.93
N ALA A 406 10.74 16.57 3.19
CA ALA A 406 9.86 16.30 4.34
C ALA A 406 8.63 17.24 4.36
N LYS A 407 8.77 18.42 3.75
CA LYS A 407 7.67 19.34 3.47
C LYS A 407 7.68 19.70 1.99
N CYS A 408 6.56 19.46 1.34
CA CYS A 408 6.34 19.82 -0.06
C CYS A 408 4.88 20.18 -0.27
N ASP A 409 4.62 21.16 -1.13
CA ASP A 409 3.26 21.64 -1.42
C ASP A 409 2.62 20.93 -2.62
N ALA A 410 3.34 19.99 -3.26
CA ALA A 410 2.87 19.18 -4.40
C ALA A 410 3.93 18.16 -4.90
N LEU A 411 4.19 17.08 -4.17
CA LEU A 411 4.92 15.94 -4.74
C LEU A 411 4.03 15.25 -5.78
N ARG A 412 4.41 15.34 -7.05
CA ARG A 412 3.62 14.86 -8.19
C ARG A 412 3.92 13.40 -8.50
N ILE A 413 2.88 12.58 -8.59
CA ILE A 413 2.92 11.14 -8.92
C ILE A 413 2.04 10.91 -10.15
N LEU A 414 2.69 10.66 -11.28
CA LEU A 414 1.99 10.48 -12.55
C LEU A 414 1.60 9.04 -12.75
N CYS A 415 0.32 8.77 -12.91
CA CYS A 415 -0.15 7.48 -13.38
C CYS A 415 0.45 7.11 -14.75
N GLU A 416 1.18 6.00 -14.84
CA GLU A 416 1.99 5.66 -16.02
C GLU A 416 1.15 5.27 -17.23
N THR A 417 0.00 4.63 -17.01
CA THR A 417 -0.88 4.17 -18.08
C THR A 417 -2.09 5.07 -18.24
N GLY A 418 -2.31 5.52 -19.47
CA GLY A 418 -3.53 6.19 -19.90
C GLY A 418 -4.70 5.24 -20.02
N MET A 419 -5.88 5.78 -20.30
CA MET A 419 -7.05 4.98 -20.69
C MET A 419 -6.83 4.24 -22.01
N ASP A 420 -5.99 4.82 -22.88
CA ASP A 420 -5.62 4.25 -24.16
C ASP A 420 -4.82 2.94 -23.95
N GLY A 421 -5.24 1.87 -24.62
CA GLY A 421 -4.64 0.52 -24.47
C GLY A 421 -5.39 -0.40 -23.52
N HIS A 422 -6.45 0.07 -22.86
CA HIS A 422 -7.32 -0.77 -22.06
C HIS A 422 -8.51 -1.29 -22.86
N THR A 423 -8.88 -2.56 -22.64
CA THR A 423 -9.96 -3.22 -23.39
C THR A 423 -11.03 -3.81 -22.48
N CYS A 424 -12.28 -3.77 -22.95
CA CYS A 424 -13.43 -4.43 -22.34
C CYS A 424 -14.17 -5.33 -23.34
N VAL A 425 -15.05 -6.18 -22.81
CA VAL A 425 -16.00 -7.02 -23.58
C VAL A 425 -17.42 -6.76 -23.07
N ASN A 426 -18.44 -7.14 -23.83
CA ASN A 426 -19.80 -7.11 -23.29
C ASN A 426 -19.95 -8.18 -22.22
N ALA A 427 -20.71 -7.87 -21.17
CA ALA A 427 -20.98 -8.82 -20.10
C ALA A 427 -21.67 -10.06 -20.66
N GLY A 428 -21.12 -11.25 -20.36
CA GLY A 428 -21.61 -12.53 -20.86
C GLY A 428 -20.91 -13.04 -22.12
N GLU A 429 -20.10 -12.22 -22.78
CA GLU A 429 -19.21 -12.70 -23.84
C GLU A 429 -17.94 -13.29 -23.21
N GLY A 430 -17.57 -14.52 -23.59
CA GLY A 430 -16.41 -15.21 -23.02
C GLY A 430 -15.09 -14.47 -23.28
N PHE A 431 -14.11 -14.65 -22.38
CA PHE A 431 -12.74 -14.19 -22.57
C PHE A 431 -12.19 -14.71 -23.91
N GLY A 432 -11.81 -13.82 -24.82
CA GLY A 432 -11.31 -14.16 -26.17
C GLY A 432 -12.23 -13.74 -27.33
N SER A 433 -13.39 -13.16 -27.04
CA SER A 433 -14.24 -12.47 -28.02
C SER A 433 -13.74 -11.03 -28.29
N ASN A 434 -14.35 -10.33 -29.26
CA ASN A 434 -13.94 -9.02 -29.79
C ASN A 434 -13.69 -7.94 -28.71
N ASN A 435 -12.50 -7.94 -28.12
CA ASN A 435 -12.05 -6.89 -27.21
C ASN A 435 -12.14 -5.55 -27.92
N PHE A 436 -12.76 -4.57 -27.29
CA PHE A 436 -12.80 -3.20 -27.79
C PHE A 436 -12.20 -2.23 -26.79
N GLU A 437 -11.69 -1.12 -27.32
CA GLU A 437 -11.09 -0.05 -26.53
C GLU A 437 -12.10 0.50 -25.51
N MET A 438 -11.65 0.60 -24.26
CA MET A 438 -12.45 1.15 -23.18
C MET A 438 -12.60 2.66 -23.35
N LYS A 439 -13.83 3.15 -23.19
CA LYS A 439 -14.19 4.56 -23.29
C LYS A 439 -14.74 5.04 -21.95
N PRO A 440 -14.71 6.35 -21.67
CA PRO A 440 -15.29 6.89 -20.45
C PRO A 440 -16.76 6.49 -20.25
N SER A 441 -17.52 6.34 -21.34
CA SER A 441 -18.91 5.88 -21.33
C SER A 441 -19.13 4.44 -20.87
N HIS A 442 -18.07 3.61 -20.79
CA HIS A 442 -18.17 2.23 -20.29
C HIS A 442 -17.95 2.13 -18.78
N ILE A 443 -17.49 3.22 -18.16
CA ILE A 443 -17.08 3.28 -16.77
C ILE A 443 -18.27 3.75 -15.92
N LYS A 444 -18.49 3.08 -14.80
CA LYS A 444 -19.46 3.45 -13.77
C LYS A 444 -18.84 4.42 -12.76
N SER A 445 -17.68 4.05 -12.23
CA SER A 445 -16.95 4.84 -11.22
C SER A 445 -15.46 4.54 -11.27
N LEU A 446 -14.67 5.47 -10.74
CA LEU A 446 -13.24 5.34 -10.51
C LEU A 446 -12.97 5.33 -8.99
N THR A 447 -12.06 4.48 -8.53
CA THR A 447 -11.56 4.52 -7.16
C THR A 447 -10.06 4.76 -7.19
N PHE A 448 -9.63 5.85 -6.56
CA PHE A 448 -8.24 6.25 -6.48
C PHE A 448 -7.64 5.78 -5.16
N PHE A 449 -6.41 5.29 -5.19
CA PHE A 449 -5.67 4.86 -4.01
C PHE A 449 -4.29 5.50 -3.98
N PHE A 450 -3.90 6.00 -2.81
CA PHE A 450 -2.52 6.32 -2.50
C PHE A 450 -2.06 5.33 -1.43
N ASN A 451 -0.97 4.59 -1.68
CA ASN A 451 -0.31 3.78 -0.67
C ASN A 451 1.10 4.34 -0.50
N ILE A 452 1.31 5.07 0.60
CA ILE A 452 2.61 5.63 0.95
C ILE A 452 3.27 4.65 1.91
N ASP A 453 4.33 3.97 1.50
CA ASP A 453 5.12 3.06 2.32
C ASP A 453 6.33 3.75 2.95
N MET A 454 6.37 3.67 4.29
CA MET A 454 7.36 4.34 5.13
C MET A 454 8.22 3.36 5.92
N ARG A 455 8.16 2.04 5.64
CA ARG A 455 8.79 1.02 6.48
C ARG A 455 10.29 1.18 6.61
N ASP A 456 10.93 1.67 5.55
CA ASP A 456 12.38 1.90 5.45
C ASP A 456 12.68 3.40 5.40
N ALA A 457 11.69 4.25 5.71
CA ALA A 457 11.82 5.69 5.60
C ALA A 457 12.77 6.25 6.66
N GLU A 458 13.72 7.06 6.24
CA GLU A 458 14.75 7.66 7.09
C GLU A 458 14.88 9.15 6.77
N MET A 459 14.69 10.01 7.78
CA MET A 459 14.83 11.45 7.62
C MET A 459 16.30 11.88 7.74
N SER A 460 16.72 12.83 6.92
CA SER A 460 17.99 13.54 7.02
C SER A 460 17.78 15.06 7.09
N GLY A 461 18.82 15.80 7.46
CA GLY A 461 18.77 17.27 7.61
C GLY A 461 18.04 17.77 8.86
N TYR A 462 17.42 16.89 9.65
CA TYR A 462 16.81 17.25 10.92
C TYR A 462 17.90 17.54 11.97
N SER A 463 17.58 18.43 12.90
CA SER A 463 18.39 18.61 14.10
C SER A 463 17.72 17.87 15.25
N ASP A 464 18.50 17.09 16.00
CA ASP A 464 18.10 16.67 17.34
C ASP A 464 17.74 17.94 18.10
N VAL A 465 16.45 18.13 18.38
CA VAL A 465 16.01 19.21 19.25
C VAL A 465 16.58 18.86 20.60
N LYS A 466 17.73 19.45 20.93
CA LYS A 466 18.29 19.33 22.25
C LYS A 466 17.33 20.04 23.17
N ILE A 467 16.42 19.29 23.79
CA ILE A 467 15.44 19.82 24.72
C ILE A 467 16.22 20.43 25.88
N VAL A 468 16.31 21.76 25.89
CA VAL A 468 16.94 22.49 26.98
C VAL A 468 15.90 22.58 28.08
N LYS A 469 16.19 21.94 29.22
CA LYS A 469 15.29 22.00 30.39
C LYS A 469 14.96 23.45 30.72
N GLY A 470 13.68 23.74 30.81
CA GLY A 470 13.12 25.05 31.11
C GLY A 470 12.95 25.98 29.91
N ASP A 471 13.49 25.69 28.72
CA ASP A 471 13.24 26.44 27.48
C ASP A 471 11.94 25.94 26.84
N VAL A 472 10.83 26.37 27.42
CA VAL A 472 9.47 25.95 27.04
C VAL A 472 9.01 26.64 25.75
N THR A 473 9.65 27.72 25.35
CA THR A 473 9.38 28.39 24.08
C THR A 473 10.17 27.81 22.91
N GLY A 474 11.29 27.12 23.19
CA GLY A 474 12.16 26.54 22.18
C GLY A 474 12.99 27.60 21.44
N ASP A 475 13.18 28.79 22.03
CA ASP A 475 13.91 29.90 21.42
C ASP A 475 15.43 29.84 21.68
N GLY A 476 15.88 28.80 22.38
CA GLY A 476 17.26 28.57 22.78
C GLY A 476 17.67 29.35 24.04
N LYS A 477 16.75 30.06 24.71
CA LYS A 477 17.03 30.95 25.84
C LYS A 477 16.05 30.72 26.98
N LEU A 478 16.58 30.27 28.12
CA LEU A 478 15.81 30.22 29.36
C LEU A 478 15.48 31.63 29.89
N ASN A 479 14.23 32.08 29.73
CA ASN A 479 13.78 33.44 30.06
C ASN A 479 12.33 33.51 30.58
N VAL A 480 11.79 34.72 30.76
CA VAL A 480 10.45 34.93 31.34
C VAL A 480 9.33 34.41 30.42
N ALA A 481 9.54 34.37 29.11
CA ALA A 481 8.58 33.83 28.16
C ALA A 481 8.27 32.35 28.45
N ASP A 482 9.27 31.57 28.87
CA ASP A 482 9.09 30.17 29.26
C ASP A 482 8.19 30.03 30.48
N ILE A 483 8.43 30.85 31.52
CA ILE A 483 7.59 30.91 32.72
C ILE A 483 6.13 31.19 32.35
N VAL A 484 5.91 32.18 31.48
CA VAL A 484 4.57 32.57 31.03
C VAL A 484 3.91 31.45 30.23
N ARG A 485 4.67 30.77 29.35
CA ARG A 485 4.17 29.67 28.53
C ARG A 485 3.76 28.47 29.40
N THR A 486 4.61 28.06 30.35
CA THR A 486 4.29 27.00 31.33
C THR A 486 3.08 27.38 32.20
N ALA A 487 3.01 28.63 32.67
CA ALA A 487 1.88 29.09 33.48
C ALA A 487 0.55 29.11 32.72
N ALA A 488 0.57 29.48 31.44
CA ALA A 488 -0.61 29.43 30.58
C ALA A 488 -1.11 27.99 30.40
N TYR A 489 -0.19 27.02 30.25
CA TYR A 489 -0.53 25.61 30.18
C TYR A 489 -1.13 25.08 31.47
N VAL A 490 -0.51 25.35 32.62
CA VAL A 490 -1.03 24.91 33.93
C VAL A 490 -2.42 25.48 34.22
N LYS A 491 -2.76 26.65 33.65
CA LYS A 491 -4.09 27.25 33.73
C LYS A 491 -5.09 26.75 32.67
N GLY A 492 -4.68 25.84 31.77
CA GLY A 492 -5.51 25.36 30.67
C GLY A 492 -5.77 26.39 29.57
N LEU A 493 -4.99 27.48 29.52
CA LEU A 493 -5.19 28.57 28.57
C LEU A 493 -4.50 28.33 27.22
N ARG A 494 -3.39 27.58 27.22
CA ARG A 494 -2.62 27.26 26.01
C ARG A 494 -2.03 25.86 26.11
N PRO A 495 -2.32 24.94 25.17
CA PRO A 495 -1.66 23.65 25.14
C PRO A 495 -0.16 23.79 24.82
N LEU A 496 0.63 22.84 25.29
CA LEU A 496 2.04 22.67 24.96
C LEU A 496 2.20 21.48 24.01
N THR A 497 3.15 21.56 23.09
CA THR A 497 3.60 20.40 22.31
C THR A 497 4.38 19.44 23.22
N ASP A 498 4.64 18.21 22.80
CA ASP A 498 5.34 17.24 23.64
C ASP A 498 6.78 17.65 23.97
N GLU A 499 7.46 18.38 23.09
CA GLU A 499 8.80 18.94 23.33
C GLU A 499 8.73 20.04 24.39
N MET A 500 7.75 20.93 24.26
CA MET A 500 7.52 21.98 25.25
C MET A 500 7.13 21.39 26.61
N ARG A 501 6.41 20.25 26.62
CA ARG A 501 6.06 19.52 27.83
C ARG A 501 7.28 18.90 28.48
N ALA A 502 8.15 18.28 27.70
CA ALA A 502 9.42 17.72 28.17
C ALA A 502 10.38 18.82 28.66
N ALA A 503 10.42 19.98 28.00
CA ALA A 503 11.18 21.15 28.45
C ALA A 503 10.59 21.74 29.75
N ALA A 504 9.26 21.75 29.86
CA ALA A 504 8.56 22.30 31.02
C ALA A 504 8.66 21.41 32.26
N ASP A 505 8.69 20.08 32.13
CA ASP A 505 8.91 19.15 33.25
C ASP A 505 10.37 19.14 33.70
N VAL A 506 10.78 20.26 34.30
CA VAL A 506 12.13 20.45 34.82
C VAL A 506 12.40 19.64 36.08
N ASN A 507 11.35 19.08 36.69
CA ASN A 507 11.45 18.30 37.92
C ASN A 507 11.49 16.78 37.68
N GLY A 508 10.99 16.31 36.54
CA GLY A 508 11.02 14.91 36.10
C GLY A 508 9.91 14.03 36.68
N ASP A 509 8.85 14.62 37.26
CA ASP A 509 7.71 13.88 37.83
C ASP A 509 6.61 13.56 36.81
N LYS A 510 6.85 13.87 35.52
CA LYS A 510 5.92 13.70 34.39
C LYS A 510 4.65 14.54 34.50
N ALA A 511 4.58 15.48 35.44
CA ALA A 511 3.41 16.32 35.69
C ALA A 511 3.77 17.81 35.67
N ILE A 512 3.46 18.51 34.58
CA ILE A 512 3.74 19.95 34.47
C ILE A 512 2.78 20.73 35.37
N ASN A 513 3.32 21.30 36.44
CA ASN A 513 2.54 22.00 37.45
C ASN A 513 3.28 23.24 37.99
N VAL A 514 2.76 23.82 39.07
CA VAL A 514 3.34 25.05 39.66
C VAL A 514 4.78 24.83 40.14
N LYS A 515 5.17 23.61 40.53
CA LYS A 515 6.55 23.28 40.94
C LYS A 515 7.54 23.54 39.81
N ASP A 516 7.17 23.22 38.59
CA ASP A 516 8.01 23.46 37.40
C ASP A 516 8.17 24.95 37.12
N ILE A 517 7.06 25.69 37.17
CA ILE A 517 7.06 27.15 37.01
C ILE A 517 8.02 27.80 38.01
N VAL A 518 7.99 27.36 39.27
CA VAL A 518 8.88 27.88 40.33
C VAL A 518 10.35 27.56 40.04
N LYS A 519 10.66 26.34 39.57
CA LYS A 519 12.03 25.96 39.20
C LYS A 519 12.55 26.74 38.00
N ILE A 520 11.77 26.86 36.94
CA ILE A 520 12.10 27.68 35.76
C ILE A 520 12.35 29.13 36.20
N ALA A 521 11.46 29.70 37.03
CA ALA A 521 11.62 31.06 37.54
C ALA A 521 12.87 31.26 38.39
N ALA A 522 13.25 30.27 39.21
CA ALA A 522 14.47 30.31 39.99
C ALA A 522 15.72 30.29 39.10
N ALA A 523 15.69 29.50 38.03
CA ALA A 523 16.79 29.40 37.07
C ALA A 523 16.92 30.66 36.21
N VAL A 524 15.82 31.22 35.71
CA VAL A 524 15.79 32.51 35.00
C VAL A 524 16.38 33.64 35.86
N LYS A 525 16.13 33.60 37.18
CA LYS A 525 16.69 34.58 38.13
C LYS A 525 18.15 34.31 38.54
N GLY A 526 18.75 33.21 38.08
CA GLY A 526 20.10 32.79 38.50
C GLY A 526 20.19 32.33 39.96
N ILE A 527 19.07 32.01 40.60
CA ILE A 527 19.03 31.56 42.00
C ILE A 527 19.43 30.08 42.10
N LYS A 528 18.96 29.25 41.16
CA LYS A 528 19.25 27.80 41.13
C LYS A 528 19.24 27.27 39.69
N PRO A 529 20.30 26.57 39.23
CA PRO A 529 20.31 25.95 37.90
C PRO A 529 19.35 24.74 37.81
N LEU A 530 18.97 24.37 36.58
CA LEU A 530 18.05 23.26 36.26
C LEU A 530 18.76 21.93 36.03
#